data_AF-A0A929IRA6-F1
#
_entry.id   AF-A0A929IRA6-F1
#
_cell.length_a   1.000
_cell.length_b   1.000
_cell.length_c   1.000
_cell.angle_alpha   90.00
_cell.angle_beta   90.00
_cell.angle_gamma   90.00
#
_symmetry.space_group_name_H-M   'P 1'
#
loop_
_entity.id
_entity.type
_entity.pdbx_description
1 polymer ?
#
loop_
_entity_poly.entity_id
_entity_poly.type
_entity_poly.pdbx_seq_one_letter_code
_entity_poly.pdbx_strand_id
1 'polypeptide(L)'
;MAALKSNLPSPIAYVQIDVSGRIPGDTEVREFILGFLDAVPGTVAEDDYTSHPWTGTEVREGKSIEGHPFFDYQGWYADGKD
;
A
#
# COMPACT_ATOMS: atom_id res chain seq x y z
N MET A 1 -1.68 26.33 -4.91
CA MET A 1 -1.89 25.75 -3.57
C MET A 1 -0.77 24.75 -3.36
N ALA A 2 0.28 25.15 -2.65
CA ALA A 2 1.48 24.34 -2.44
C ALA A 2 1.78 24.23 -0.93
N ALA A 3 2.42 23.12 -0.57
CA ALA A 3 2.85 22.63 0.75
C ALA A 3 1.78 21.82 1.51
N LEU A 4 2.00 20.58 1.95
CA LEU A 4 3.24 19.89 2.31
C LEU A 4 3.56 18.72 1.35
N LYS A 5 4.63 18.79 0.56
CA LYS A 5 5.35 17.57 0.18
C LYS A 5 6.36 17.33 1.30
N SER A 6 6.11 16.29 2.07
CA SER A 6 6.88 15.84 3.23
C SER A 6 8.40 16.00 3.05
N ASN A 7 9.09 16.50 4.09
CA ASN A 7 10.56 16.50 4.23
C ASN A 7 11.17 15.09 4.34
N LEU A 8 10.49 14.08 3.79
CA LEU A 8 11.05 12.74 3.66
C LEU A 8 12.06 12.78 2.51
N PRO A 9 13.27 12.24 2.69
CA PRO A 9 14.20 12.10 1.58
C PRO A 9 13.50 11.34 0.45
N SER A 10 13.70 11.78 -0.80
CA SER A 10 13.21 11.04 -1.96
C SER A 10 13.69 9.59 -1.89
N PRO A 11 12.82 8.59 -2.14
CA PRO A 11 13.23 7.21 -2.21
C PRO A 11 14.43 7.04 -3.15
N ILE A 12 15.42 6.27 -2.71
CA ILE A 12 16.63 6.01 -3.51
C ILE A 12 16.35 5.02 -4.66
N ALA A 13 15.23 4.29 -4.57
CA ALA A 13 14.74 3.35 -5.57
C ALA A 13 13.24 3.13 -5.40
N TYR A 14 12.60 2.63 -6.45
CA TYR A 14 11.20 2.20 -6.47
C TYR A 14 11.13 0.80 -7.07
N VAL A 15 10.25 -0.03 -6.53
CA VAL A 15 9.88 -1.34 -7.08
C VAL A 15 8.38 -1.31 -7.33
N GLN A 16 7.97 -1.54 -8.57
CA GLN A 16 6.56 -1.61 -8.94
C GLN A 16 6.16 -3.07 -9.19
N ILE A 17 4.97 -3.43 -8.73
CA ILE A 17 4.38 -4.76 -8.86
C ILE A 17 3.00 -4.58 -9.46
N ASP A 18 2.80 -5.06 -10.67
CA ASP A 18 1.48 -5.02 -11.31
C ASP A 18 0.67 -6.25 -10.90
N VAL A 19 -0.43 -6.02 -10.20
CA VAL A 19 -1.34 -7.08 -9.73
C VAL A 19 -2.61 -7.07 -10.57
N SER A 20 -2.96 -8.23 -11.13
CA SER A 20 -4.22 -8.39 -11.88
C SER A 20 -5.36 -8.82 -10.96
N GLY A 21 -6.48 -8.09 -10.97
CA GLY A 21 -7.70 -8.46 -10.24
C GLY A 21 -8.53 -9.60 -10.85
N ARG A 22 -7.96 -10.44 -11.73
CA ARG A 22 -8.69 -11.55 -12.38
C ARG A 22 -9.02 -12.69 -11.42
N ILE A 23 -8.19 -12.89 -10.41
CA ILE A 23 -8.39 -13.87 -9.35
C ILE A 23 -8.14 -13.18 -8.01
N PRO A 24 -8.83 -13.58 -6.92
CA PRO A 24 -8.47 -13.14 -5.58
C PRO A 24 -7.01 -13.54 -5.29
N GLY A 25 -6.20 -12.57 -4.88
CA GLY A 25 -4.76 -12.73 -4.62
C GLY A 25 -4.28 -11.93 -3.41
N ASP A 26 -5.23 -11.48 -2.59
CA ASP A 26 -5.04 -10.58 -1.46
C ASP A 26 -4.04 -11.14 -0.45
N THR A 27 -4.13 -12.45 -0.20
CA THR A 27 -3.27 -13.13 0.78
C THR A 27 -1.83 -13.17 0.27
N GLU A 28 -1.63 -13.55 -0.99
CA GLU A 28 -0.34 -13.66 -1.64
C GLU A 28 0.35 -12.29 -1.75
N VAL A 29 -0.40 -11.25 -2.13
CA VAL A 29 0.11 -9.86 -2.18
C VAL A 29 0.54 -9.41 -0.79
N ARG A 30 -0.30 -9.65 0.22
CA ARG A 30 0.00 -9.29 1.61
C ARG A 30 1.25 -10.01 2.12
N GLU A 31 1.37 -11.31 1.88
CA GLU A 31 2.55 -12.10 2.27
C GLU A 31 3.82 -11.61 1.58
N PHE A 32 3.76 -11.37 0.26
CA PHE A 32 4.88 -10.84 -0.49
C PHE A 32 5.34 -9.48 0.05
N ILE A 33 4.40 -8.55 0.24
CA ILE A 33 4.70 -7.20 0.72
C ILE A 33 5.27 -7.24 2.13
N LEU A 34 4.69 -8.01 3.04
CA LEU A 34 5.23 -8.16 4.40
C LEU A 34 6.64 -8.76 4.39
N GLY A 35 6.89 -9.77 3.56
CA GLY A 35 8.22 -10.35 3.39
C GLY A 35 9.24 -9.35 2.85
N PHE A 36 8.85 -8.53 1.86
CA PHE A 36 9.71 -7.51 1.30
C PHE A 36 10.03 -6.39 2.31
N LEU A 37 9.03 -5.89 3.02
CA LEU A 37 9.19 -4.83 4.03
C LEU A 37 10.07 -5.28 5.20
N ASP A 38 9.99 -6.55 5.59
CA ASP A 38 10.90 -7.13 6.59
C ASP A 38 12.34 -7.25 6.09
N ALA A 39 12.51 -7.60 4.81
CA ALA A 39 13.82 -7.79 4.21
C ALA A 39 14.56 -6.47 3.93
N VAL A 40 13.84 -5.36 3.76
CA VAL A 40 14.42 -4.06 3.41
C VAL A 40 13.98 -2.97 4.41
N PRO A 41 14.70 -2.80 5.54
CA PRO A 41 14.35 -1.82 6.56
C PRO A 41 14.26 -0.39 6.02
N GLY A 42 13.30 0.38 6.54
CA GLY A 42 13.09 1.77 6.12
C GLY A 42 12.32 1.92 4.81
N THR A 43 11.81 0.83 4.24
CA THR A 43 10.89 0.86 3.10
C THR A 43 9.42 0.90 3.56
N VAL A 44 8.57 1.35 2.66
CA VAL A 44 7.11 1.42 2.80
C VAL A 44 6.49 0.87 1.52
N ALA A 45 5.25 0.40 1.61
CA ALA A 45 4.45 0.03 0.45
C ALA A 45 3.45 1.15 0.12
N GLU A 46 3.08 1.26 -1.15
CA GLU A 46 2.00 2.11 -1.63
C GLU A 46 1.04 1.21 -2.43
N ASP A 47 -0.25 1.55 -2.43
CA ASP A 47 -1.27 0.91 -3.25
C ASP A 47 -2.04 1.97 -4.06
N ASP A 48 -2.88 1.51 -4.98
CA ASP A 48 -3.66 2.40 -5.85
C ASP A 48 -4.87 3.03 -5.14
N TYR A 49 -5.17 2.61 -3.91
CA TYR A 49 -6.40 2.94 -3.20
C TYR A 49 -6.22 4.07 -2.18
N THR A 50 -5.00 4.30 -1.71
CA THR A 50 -4.69 5.38 -0.77
C THR A 50 -3.35 6.02 -1.11
N SER A 51 -3.19 7.32 -0.84
CA SER A 51 -1.88 7.98 -0.96
C SER A 51 -0.97 7.72 0.25
N HIS A 52 -1.32 6.73 1.08
CA HIS A 52 -0.66 6.48 2.36
C HIS A 52 0.52 5.52 2.20
N PRO A 53 1.71 5.88 2.70
CA PRO A 53 2.84 4.96 2.75
C PRO A 53 2.66 3.96 3.90
N TRP A 54 2.42 2.71 3.55
CA TRP A 54 2.14 1.62 4.47
C TRP A 54 3.41 1.01 5.05
N THR A 55 3.48 0.95 6.38
CA THR A 55 4.52 0.18 7.08
C THR A 55 4.10 -1.27 7.25
N GLY A 56 5.08 -2.17 7.41
CA GLY A 56 4.80 -3.60 7.65
C GLY A 56 3.98 -3.82 8.93
N THR A 57 4.14 -2.98 9.96
CA THR A 57 3.31 -3.04 11.17
C THR A 57 1.85 -2.72 10.87
N GLU A 58 1.58 -1.63 10.14
CA GLU A 58 0.21 -1.22 9.80
C GLU A 58 -0.49 -2.25 8.92
N VAL A 59 0.23 -2.81 7.95
CA VAL A 59 -0.30 -3.89 7.11
C VAL A 59 -0.68 -5.08 7.99
N ARG A 60 0.22 -5.55 8.89
CA ARG A 60 -0.07 -6.67 9.81
C ARG A 60 -1.26 -6.44 10.71
N GLU A 61 -1.37 -5.24 11.28
CA GLU A 61 -2.46 -4.85 12.18
C GLU A 61 -3.79 -4.65 11.45
N GLY A 62 -3.78 -4.60 10.10
CA GLY A 62 -4.98 -4.36 9.31
C GLY A 62 -5.52 -2.94 9.53
N LYS A 63 -4.61 -1.97 9.71
CA LYS A 63 -4.98 -0.57 9.89
C LYS A 63 -5.77 -0.07 8.68
N SER A 64 -6.78 0.76 8.91
CA SER A 64 -7.52 1.43 7.85
C SER A 64 -7.14 2.91 7.79
N ILE A 65 -6.88 3.39 6.57
CA ILE A 65 -6.63 4.80 6.26
C ILE A 65 -7.74 5.24 5.32
N GLU A 66 -8.41 6.36 5.64
CA GLU A 66 -9.55 6.86 4.85
C GLU A 66 -10.69 5.83 4.67
N GLY A 67 -10.79 4.86 5.59
CA GLY A 67 -11.78 3.77 5.52
C GLY A 67 -11.30 2.52 4.80
N HIS A 68 -10.12 2.56 4.17
CA HIS A 68 -9.56 1.46 3.39
C HIS A 68 -8.36 0.83 4.09
N PRO A 69 -8.32 -0.50 4.32
CA PRO A 69 -7.08 -1.20 4.62
C PRO A 69 -6.16 -1.25 3.40
N PHE A 70 -4.91 -1.66 3.62
CA PHE A 70 -3.96 -1.90 2.53
C PHE A 70 -4.56 -2.87 1.49
N PHE A 71 -4.47 -2.48 0.22
CA PHE A 71 -4.93 -3.26 -0.94
C PHE A 71 -6.45 -3.51 -1.01
N ASP A 72 -7.27 -2.56 -0.56
CA ASP A 72 -8.73 -2.67 -0.51
C ASP A 72 -9.46 -2.31 -1.82
N TYR A 73 -9.26 -3.12 -2.85
CA TYR A 73 -9.96 -2.94 -4.12
C TYR A 73 -11.47 -3.07 -3.99
N GLN A 74 -11.96 -3.93 -3.08
CA GLN A 74 -13.39 -4.16 -2.90
C GLN A 74 -14.08 -2.94 -2.29
N GLY A 75 -13.53 -2.38 -1.22
CA GLY A 75 -14.04 -1.16 -0.62
C GLY A 75 -13.94 0.03 -1.56
N TRP A 76 -12.85 0.13 -2.33
CA TRP A 76 -12.70 1.18 -3.34
C TRP A 76 -13.79 1.14 -4.42
N TYR A 77 -14.10 -0.04 -4.96
CA TYR A 77 -15.21 -0.21 -5.90
C TYR A 77 -16.57 0.02 -5.24
N ALA A 78 -16.75 -0.40 -3.99
CA ALA A 78 -18.00 -0.18 -3.25
C ALA A 78 -18.28 1.33 -3.04
N ASP A 79 -17.23 2.13 -2.91
CA ASP A 79 -17.29 3.60 -2.85
C ASP A 79 -17.58 4.25 -4.21
N GLY A 80 -17.61 3.49 -5.31
CA GLY A 80 -17.86 3.97 -6.66
C GLY A 80 -16.67 4.74 -7.25
N LYS A 81 -15.44 4.41 -6.84
CA LYS A 81 -14.21 4.98 -7.37
C LYS A 81 -13.60 4.03 -8.41
N ASP A 82 -13.15 4.59 -9.54
CA ASP A 82 -12.53 3.89 -10.67
C ASP A 82 -11.07 4.30 -10.83
#